data_AF-A0A1U6JQH5-F1
#
_entry.id   AF-A0A1U6JQH5-F1
#
_cell.length_a   1.000
_cell.length_b   1.000
_cell.length_c   1.000
_cell.angle_alpha   90.00
_cell.angle_beta   90.00
_cell.angle_gamma   90.00
#
_symmetry.space_group_name_H-M   'P 1'
#
loop_
_entity.id
_entity.type
_entity.pdbx_description
1 polymer ?
#
loop_
_entity_poly.entity_id
_entity_poly.type
_entity_poly.pdbx_seq_one_letter_code
_entity_poly.pdbx_strand_id
1 'polypeptide(L)'
;MGVKKVKLVPEIKGTLRSHVIEVPTCIRECSGIKIFGKRIKSLLFTTDVAIIRNTNADAIIAVYPFTPQPLITQALVMAADVPIFCGVGGGITQGKRVVNLALDAEFKGAMGVVINAPTANNIVKK
;
A
#
# COMPACT_ATOMS: atom_id res chain seq x y z
N MET A 1 -16.53 24.04 -16.93
CA MET A 1 -15.65 23.51 -15.87
C MET A 1 -15.48 24.57 -14.80
N GLY A 2 -16.00 24.36 -13.59
CA GLY A 2 -15.88 25.34 -12.51
C GLY A 2 -14.44 25.44 -12.00
N VAL A 3 -13.92 26.65 -11.83
CA VAL A 3 -12.60 26.91 -11.26
C VAL A 3 -12.59 26.38 -9.82
N LYS A 4 -11.72 25.39 -9.54
CA LYS A 4 -11.51 24.91 -8.16
C LYS A 4 -10.88 26.04 -7.34
N LYS A 5 -11.61 26.58 -6.37
CA LYS A 5 -11.06 27.53 -5.39
C LYS A 5 -9.90 26.86 -4.64
N VAL A 6 -8.72 27.48 -4.66
CA VAL A 6 -7.57 27.07 -3.84
C VAL A 6 -7.95 27.28 -2.38
N LYS A 7 -7.96 26.20 -1.59
CA LYS A 7 -8.22 26.27 -0.16
C LYS A 7 -6.90 26.57 0.56
N LEU A 8 -6.88 27.62 1.37
CA LEU A 8 -5.80 27.84 2.33
C LEU A 8 -5.91 26.73 3.39
N VAL A 9 -4.87 25.90 3.50
CA VAL A 9 -4.78 24.84 4.51
C VAL A 9 -3.63 25.22 5.44
N PRO A 10 -3.91 25.68 6.67
CA PRO A 10 -2.87 25.94 7.65
C PRO A 10 -2.16 24.63 8.00
N GLU A 11 -0.84 24.69 8.14
CA GLU A 11 0.00 23.54 8.44
C GLU A 11 0.86 23.84 9.68
N ILE A 12 0.92 22.88 10.60
CA ILE A 12 1.75 22.95 11.81
C ILE A 12 2.71 21.77 11.75
N LYS A 13 4.01 22.05 11.66
CA LYS A 13 5.08 21.03 11.67
C LYS A 13 5.79 21.03 13.02
N GLY A 14 6.07 19.85 13.55
CA GLY A 14 6.91 19.68 14.73
C GLY A 14 8.38 19.54 14.35
N THR A 15 9.29 20.03 15.19
CA THR A 15 10.75 20.03 14.95
C THR A 15 11.32 18.63 14.68
N LEU A 16 10.78 17.59 15.34
CA LEU A 16 11.22 16.20 15.20
C LEU A 16 10.58 15.45 14.03
N ARG A 17 9.61 16.06 13.32
CA ARG A 17 8.90 15.46 12.17
C ARG A 17 9.28 16.08 10.83
N SER A 18 10.40 16.80 10.78
CA SER A 18 10.89 17.43 9.56
C SER A 18 11.31 16.45 8.45
N HIS A 19 11.58 15.19 8.79
CA HIS A 19 12.07 14.15 7.87
C HIS A 19 10.98 13.18 7.39
N VAL A 20 9.70 13.47 7.65
CA VAL A 20 8.59 12.65 7.16
C VAL A 20 8.60 12.64 5.63
N ILE A 21 8.41 11.47 5.03
CA ILE A 21 8.25 11.34 3.58
C ILE A 21 6.86 11.86 3.20
N GLU A 22 6.82 13.03 2.59
CA GLU A 22 5.58 13.68 2.16
C GLU A 22 5.22 13.32 0.72
N VAL A 23 3.95 12.96 0.51
CA VAL A 23 3.40 12.76 -0.83
C VAL A 23 3.25 14.10 -1.56
N PRO A 24 3.43 14.15 -2.89
CA PRO A 24 3.27 15.37 -3.67
C PRO A 24 1.87 15.98 -3.51
N THR A 25 1.80 17.31 -3.40
CA THR A 25 0.52 18.02 -3.19
C THR A 25 -0.47 17.83 -4.33
N CYS A 26 0.01 17.56 -5.56
CA CYS A 26 -0.83 17.27 -6.73
C CYS A 26 -1.72 16.03 -6.55
N ILE A 27 -1.36 15.10 -5.66
CA ILE A 27 -2.21 13.94 -5.32
C ILE A 27 -3.58 14.37 -4.80
N ARG A 28 -3.71 15.55 -4.21
CA ARG A 28 -5.02 16.06 -3.73
C ARG A 28 -6.05 16.18 -4.86
N GLU A 29 -5.59 16.35 -6.10
CA GLU A 29 -6.44 16.49 -7.28
C GLU A 29 -7.01 15.17 -7.79
N CYS A 30 -6.38 14.03 -7.46
CA CYS A 30 -6.81 12.73 -7.96
C CYS A 30 -8.13 12.28 -7.32
N SER A 31 -8.88 11.47 -8.07
CA SER A 31 -10.08 10.82 -7.57
C SER A 31 -9.75 9.82 -6.46
N GLY A 32 -8.70 9.04 -6.63
CA GLY A 32 -8.38 7.93 -5.72
C GLY A 32 -9.40 6.80 -5.80
N ILE A 33 -9.23 5.79 -4.94
CA ILE A 33 -10.08 4.59 -4.86
C ILE A 33 -10.70 4.53 -3.47
N LYS A 34 -11.99 4.21 -3.38
CA LYS A 34 -12.64 3.92 -2.09
C LYS A 34 -12.62 2.42 -1.83
N ILE A 35 -11.99 2.00 -0.74
CA ILE A 35 -11.94 0.61 -0.29
C ILE A 35 -12.46 0.59 1.14
N PHE A 36 -13.53 -0.16 1.40
CA PHE A 36 -14.22 -0.26 2.69
C PHE A 36 -14.46 1.11 3.38
N GLY A 37 -14.89 2.11 2.61
CA GLY A 37 -15.16 3.47 3.11
C GLY A 37 -13.94 4.40 3.21
N LYS A 38 -12.71 3.88 3.14
CA LYS A 38 -11.48 4.70 3.13
C LYS A 38 -11.12 5.10 1.70
N ARG A 39 -10.90 6.39 1.46
CA ARG A 39 -10.48 6.93 0.16
C ARG A 39 -8.96 7.02 0.10
N ILE A 40 -8.34 6.16 -0.70
CA ILE A 40 -6.90 6.09 -0.92
C ILE A 40 -6.56 6.89 -2.17
N LYS A 41 -5.70 7.90 -2.05
CA LYS A 41 -5.22 8.72 -3.17
C LYS A 41 -3.74 8.50 -3.47
N SER A 42 -2.97 8.11 -2.47
CA SER A 42 -1.55 7.82 -2.55
C SER A 42 -1.23 6.40 -2.08
N LEU A 43 -0.27 5.78 -2.74
CA LEU A 43 0.35 4.52 -2.34
C LEU A 43 1.86 4.76 -2.27
N LEU A 44 2.45 4.62 -1.08
CA LEU A 44 3.90 4.65 -0.95
C LEU A 44 4.46 3.25 -1.19
N PHE A 45 5.35 3.11 -2.17
CA PHE A 45 6.02 1.86 -2.47
C PHE A 45 7.24 1.68 -1.58
N THR A 46 7.14 0.81 -0.58
CA THR A 46 8.24 0.55 0.36
C THR A 46 8.02 -0.74 1.15
N THR A 47 9.11 -1.31 1.66
CA THR A 47 9.11 -2.37 2.69
C THR A 47 9.95 -1.97 3.91
N ASP A 48 10.46 -0.74 3.93
CA ASP A 48 11.21 -0.22 5.07
C ASP A 48 10.24 0.20 6.18
N VAL A 49 10.30 -0.50 7.31
CA VAL A 49 9.42 -0.27 8.46
C VAL A 49 9.58 1.13 9.05
N ALA A 50 10.77 1.73 8.99
CA ALA A 50 10.97 3.10 9.46
C ALA A 50 10.27 4.08 8.52
N ILE A 51 10.35 3.86 7.21
CA ILE A 51 9.64 4.69 6.22
C ILE A 51 8.12 4.52 6.35
N ILE A 52 7.63 3.29 6.53
CA ILE A 52 6.19 3.00 6.71
C ILE A 52 5.61 3.83 7.87
N ARG A 53 6.36 3.96 8.98
CA ARG A 53 5.95 4.75 10.15
C ARG A 53 6.11 6.27 9.99
N ASN A 54 6.78 6.72 8.93
CA ASN A 54 7.20 8.12 8.75
C ASN A 54 6.82 8.64 7.36
N THR A 55 5.55 8.49 6.98
CA THR A 55 4.99 9.06 5.76
C THR A 55 3.58 9.61 6.01
N ASN A 56 3.10 10.50 5.13
CA ASN A 56 1.70 10.93 5.08
C ASN A 56 0.90 10.28 3.94
N ALA A 57 1.43 9.22 3.31
CA ALA A 57 0.71 8.46 2.29
C ALA A 57 -0.55 7.79 2.86
N ASP A 58 -1.60 7.66 2.05
CA ASP A 58 -2.88 7.10 2.48
C ASP A 58 -2.83 5.58 2.69
N ALA A 59 -1.89 4.91 2.02
CA ALA A 59 -1.67 3.48 2.05
C ALA A 59 -0.23 3.11 1.62
N ILE A 60 0.19 1.90 1.99
CA ILE A 60 1.49 1.32 1.62
C ILE A 60 1.28 0.23 0.57
N ILE A 61 2.13 0.20 -0.45
CA ILE A 61 2.29 -0.95 -1.32
C ILE A 61 3.62 -1.62 -1.00
N ALA A 62 3.57 -2.84 -0.46
CA ALA A 62 4.71 -3.57 0.06
C ALA A 62 5.01 -4.77 -0.86
N VAL A 63 5.79 -4.50 -1.91
CA VAL A 63 6.27 -5.52 -2.85
C VAL A 63 7.79 -5.57 -2.77
N TYR A 64 8.34 -6.79 -2.78
CA TYR A 64 9.78 -7.03 -2.67
C TYR A 64 10.20 -8.15 -3.64
N PRO A 65 11.45 -8.14 -4.14
CA PRO A 65 11.92 -9.06 -5.17
C PRO A 65 12.42 -10.40 -4.60
N PHE A 66 11.80 -10.90 -3.53
CA PHE A 66 12.15 -12.18 -2.91
C PHE A 66 10.92 -13.08 -2.81
N THR A 67 11.14 -14.36 -2.54
CA THR A 67 10.05 -15.30 -2.25
C THR A 67 9.18 -14.74 -1.12
N PRO A 68 7.85 -14.60 -1.31
CA PRO A 68 6.99 -14.12 -0.25
C PRO A 68 7.07 -15.03 0.98
N GLN A 69 7.34 -14.44 2.13
CA GLN A 69 7.41 -15.15 3.41
C GLN A 69 6.35 -14.57 4.36
N PRO A 70 5.51 -15.42 4.99
CA PRO A 70 4.50 -14.98 5.96
C PRO A 70 5.05 -14.06 7.06
N LEU A 71 6.29 -14.31 7.51
CA LEU A 71 6.96 -13.49 8.53
C LEU A 71 7.18 -12.05 8.06
N ILE A 72 7.62 -11.86 6.81
CA ILE A 72 7.85 -10.52 6.24
C ILE A 72 6.50 -9.80 6.12
N THR A 73 5.48 -10.46 5.59
CA THR A 73 4.12 -9.91 5.50
C THR A 73 3.61 -9.47 6.88
N GLN A 74 3.76 -10.32 7.89
CA GLN A 74 3.34 -10.01 9.26
C GLN A 74 4.06 -8.79 9.81
N ALA A 75 5.38 -8.71 9.67
CA ALA A 75 6.17 -7.58 10.16
C ALA A 75 5.74 -6.26 9.50
N LEU A 76 5.49 -6.27 8.20
CA LEU A 76 5.05 -5.08 7.46
C LEU A 76 3.64 -4.66 7.85
N VAL A 77 2.72 -5.61 8.00
CA VAL A 77 1.35 -5.31 8.45
C VAL A 77 1.35 -4.77 9.88
N MET A 78 2.16 -5.34 10.78
CA MET A 78 2.31 -4.85 12.15
C MET A 78 2.92 -3.44 12.20
N ALA A 79 3.80 -3.08 11.27
CA ALA A 79 4.42 -1.76 11.21
C ALA A 79 3.47 -0.69 10.62
N ALA A 80 2.50 -1.06 9.79
CA ALA A 80 1.65 -0.09 9.10
C ALA A 80 0.49 0.41 9.98
N ASP A 81 0.35 1.73 10.11
CA ASP A 81 -0.84 2.39 10.68
C ASP A 81 -1.84 2.88 9.63
N VAL A 82 -1.53 2.62 8.36
CA VAL A 82 -2.39 2.85 7.20
C VAL A 82 -2.60 1.53 6.45
N PRO A 83 -3.64 1.42 5.61
CA PRO A 83 -3.84 0.25 4.77
C PRO A 83 -2.59 -0.17 4.02
N ILE A 84 -2.30 -1.48 4.03
CA ILE A 84 -1.13 -2.04 3.36
C ILE A 84 -1.55 -3.11 2.35
N PHE A 85 -0.94 -3.06 1.17
CA PHE A 85 -1.11 -4.04 0.10
C PHE A 85 0.16 -4.88 0.01
N CYS A 86 0.05 -6.19 0.16
CA CYS A 86 1.21 -7.08 0.23
C CYS A 86 1.45 -7.82 -1.09
N GLY A 87 2.69 -7.87 -1.56
CA GLY A 87 3.07 -8.69 -2.71
C GLY A 87 3.03 -10.19 -2.38
N VAL A 88 2.28 -10.97 -3.15
CA VAL A 88 2.07 -12.42 -2.90
C VAL A 88 2.38 -13.32 -4.09
N GLY A 89 2.69 -12.78 -5.26
CA GLY A 89 2.93 -13.60 -6.46
C GLY A 89 3.50 -12.84 -7.66
N GLY A 90 4.11 -13.57 -8.58
CA GLY A 90 4.77 -13.03 -9.78
C GLY A 90 5.47 -14.13 -10.58
N GLY A 91 6.43 -13.80 -11.45
CA GLY A 91 7.03 -14.74 -12.42
C GLY A 91 7.22 -16.19 -11.97
N ILE A 92 7.92 -16.40 -10.86
CA ILE A 92 8.27 -17.75 -10.35
C ILE A 92 7.20 -18.29 -9.38
N THR A 93 6.62 -17.42 -8.56
CA THR A 93 5.59 -17.80 -7.58
C THR A 93 4.21 -17.73 -8.24
N GLN A 94 3.71 -18.89 -8.67
CA GLN A 94 2.48 -19.04 -9.46
C GLN A 94 1.49 -20.06 -8.85
N GLY A 95 0.28 -20.12 -9.40
CA GLY A 95 -0.73 -21.14 -9.08
C GLY A 95 -1.21 -21.12 -7.62
N LYS A 96 -1.45 -22.31 -7.06
CA LYS A 96 -2.02 -22.49 -5.71
C LYS A 96 -1.20 -21.80 -4.61
N ARG A 97 0.12 -21.68 -4.80
CA ARG A 97 0.99 -21.00 -3.83
C ARG A 97 0.63 -19.52 -3.68
N VAL A 98 0.33 -18.83 -4.78
CA VAL A 98 -0.09 -17.41 -4.76
C VAL A 98 -1.39 -17.25 -3.99
N VAL A 99 -2.36 -18.15 -4.21
CA VAL A 99 -3.65 -18.12 -3.52
C VAL A 99 -3.47 -18.32 -2.01
N ASN A 100 -2.65 -19.30 -1.60
CA ASN A 100 -2.38 -19.53 -0.18
C ASN A 100 -1.69 -18.34 0.48
N LEU A 101 -0.72 -17.72 -0.20
CA LEU A 101 -0.05 -16.51 0.29
C LEU A 101 -1.00 -15.31 0.36
N ALA A 102 -1.95 -15.22 -0.57
CA ALA A 102 -2.97 -14.17 -0.55
C ALA A 102 -3.90 -14.29 0.66
N LEU A 103 -4.39 -15.51 0.93
CA LEU A 103 -5.21 -15.81 2.12
C LEU A 103 -4.43 -15.55 3.42
N ASP A 104 -3.16 -15.96 3.45
CA ASP A 104 -2.27 -15.72 4.59
C ASP A 104 -2.07 -14.21 4.87
N ALA A 105 -1.91 -13.39 3.81
CA ALA A 105 -1.79 -11.95 3.93
C ALA A 105 -3.10 -11.28 4.39
N GLU A 106 -4.24 -11.73 3.87
CA GLU A 106 -5.58 -11.27 4.29
C GLU A 106 -5.80 -11.54 5.78
N PHE A 107 -5.55 -12.77 6.26
CA PHE A 107 -5.71 -13.13 7.67
C PHE A 107 -4.79 -12.34 8.61
N LYS A 108 -3.65 -11.86 8.13
CA LYS A 108 -2.76 -10.99 8.88
C LYS A 108 -3.24 -9.54 8.95
N GLY A 109 -4.24 -9.15 8.15
CA GLY A 109 -4.82 -7.81 8.13
C GLY A 109 -4.36 -6.94 6.95
N ALA A 110 -3.77 -7.51 5.90
CA ALA A 110 -3.53 -6.76 4.68
C ALA A 110 -4.85 -6.29 4.05
N MET A 111 -4.89 -5.04 3.58
CA MET A 111 -6.06 -4.47 2.89
C MET A 111 -6.34 -5.15 1.55
N GLY A 112 -5.28 -5.67 0.94
CA GLY A 112 -5.33 -6.37 -0.34
C GLY A 112 -3.95 -6.92 -0.68
N VAL A 113 -3.88 -7.58 -1.84
CA VAL A 113 -2.66 -8.22 -2.31
C VAL A 113 -2.27 -7.74 -3.69
N VAL A 114 -0.97 -7.79 -3.97
CA VAL A 114 -0.39 -7.42 -5.26
C VAL A 114 0.20 -8.66 -5.91
N ILE A 115 -0.14 -8.86 -7.18
CA ILE A 115 0.42 -9.89 -8.04
C ILE A 115 1.03 -9.23 -9.27
N ASN A 116 2.17 -9.73 -9.73
CA ASN A 116 2.81 -9.21 -10.93
C ASN A 116 2.19 -9.79 -12.20
N ALA A 117 2.37 -9.10 -13.33
CA ALA A 117 1.81 -9.46 -14.63
C ALA A 117 1.98 -10.92 -15.10
N PRO A 118 3.08 -11.64 -14.77
CA PRO A 118 3.20 -13.06 -15.13
C PRO A 118 2.15 -13.97 -14.49
N THR A 119 1.47 -13.52 -13.43
CA THR A 119 0.37 -14.26 -12.81
C THR A 119 -0.85 -14.25 -13.72
N ALA A 120 -1.18 -15.43 -14.25
CA ALA A 120 -2.31 -15.58 -15.15
C ALA A 120 -3.63 -15.18 -14.47
N ASN A 121 -4.47 -14.44 -15.19
CA ASN A 121 -5.73 -13.91 -14.66
C ASN A 121 -6.68 -15.01 -14.14
N ASN A 122 -6.61 -16.24 -14.68
CA ASN A 122 -7.41 -17.37 -14.21
C ASN A 122 -7.08 -17.81 -12.78
N ILE A 123 -5.93 -17.40 -12.22
CA ILE A 123 -5.58 -17.68 -10.83
C ILE A 123 -6.47 -16.87 -9.86
N VAL A 124 -6.94 -15.69 -10.30
CA VAL A 124 -7.75 -14.77 -9.48
C VAL A 124 -9.19 -14.61 -9.98
N LYS A 125 -9.49 -15.06 -11.20
CA LYS A 125 -10.87 -15.13 -11.72
C LYS A 125 -11.57 -16.35 -11.13
N LYS A 126 -12.77 -16.14 -10.59
CA LYS A 126 -13.73 -17.22 -10.32
C LYS A 126 -14.29 -17.78 -11.61
#